data_AF-A0A839LRC1-F1
#
_entry.id   AF-A0A839LRC1-F1
#
_cell.length_a   1.000
_cell.length_b   1.000
_cell.length_c   1.000
_cell.angle_alpha   90.00
_cell.angle_beta   90.00
_cell.angle_gamma   90.00
#
_symmetry.space_group_name_H-M   'P 1'
#
loop_
_entity.id
_entity.type
_entity.pdbx_description
1 polymer ?
#
loop_
_entity_poly.entity_id
_entity_poly.type
_entity_poly.pdbx_seq_one_letter_code
_entity_poly.pdbx_strand_id
1 'polypeptide(L)'
;LSQALGLSPRQMRCGSDMEIAYLSAFAPGEGYLVYAGTGAIAAFIDHDGHFQRAGGRGPILGDEGGGYWIAREALAAIWRQEDEQPGSTQQSPLAQALFAAIGGSDWASTRAFVYGADRGAVG
;
A
#
# COMPACT_ATOMS: atom_id res chain seq x y z
N LEU A 1 27.22 13.05 3.74
CA LEU A 1 26.24 13.98 3.12
C LEU A 1 26.56 15.44 3.43
N SER A 2 26.54 15.89 4.68
CA SER A 2 26.89 17.27 5.07
C SER A 2 28.23 17.76 4.50
N GLN A 3 29.28 16.96 4.67
CA GLN A 3 30.62 17.26 4.15
C GLN A 3 30.69 17.29 2.61
N ALA A 4 29.92 16.42 1.94
CA ALA A 4 29.86 16.38 0.48
C ALA A 4 29.07 17.56 -0.12
N LEU A 5 28.12 18.12 0.64
CA LEU A 5 27.30 19.26 0.24
C LEU A 5 27.82 20.60 0.79
N GLY A 6 28.90 20.61 1.56
CA GLY A 6 29.43 21.82 2.21
C GLY A 6 28.49 22.46 3.23
N LEU A 7 27.51 21.70 3.75
CA LEU A 7 26.50 22.18 4.70
C LEU A 7 26.84 21.77 6.13
N SER A 8 26.52 22.61 7.10
CA SER A 8 26.62 22.22 8.51
C SER A 8 25.56 21.17 8.86
N PRO A 9 25.81 20.23 9.80
CA PRO A 9 24.80 19.25 10.22
C PRO A 9 23.50 19.88 10.74
N ARG A 10 23.56 21.11 11.27
CA ARG A 10 22.38 21.86 11.74
C ARG A 10 21.44 22.31 10.62
N GLN A 11 21.94 22.35 9.39
CA GLN A 11 21.16 22.70 8.19
C GLN A 11 20.57 21.46 7.51
N MET A 12 20.80 20.27 8.06
CA MET A 12 20.32 19.01 7.53
C MET A 12 19.25 18.41 8.45
N ARG A 13 18.13 18.01 7.85
CA ARG A 13 17.12 17.21 8.54
C ARG A 13 16.90 15.91 7.78
N CYS A 14 17.00 14.79 8.47
CA CYS A 14 16.57 13.50 7.96
C CYS A 14 15.16 13.24 8.47
N GLY A 15 14.25 12.89 7.57
CA GLY A 15 12.86 12.56 7.86
C GLY A 15 12.44 11.35 7.05
N SER A 16 11.24 10.83 7.35
CA SER A 16 10.62 9.81 6.51
C SER A 16 10.27 10.36 5.12
N ASP A 17 10.13 9.46 4.15
CA ASP A 17 9.57 9.78 2.83
C ASP A 17 8.19 10.48 2.94
N MET A 18 7.38 10.09 3.91
CA MET A 18 6.07 10.70 4.17
C MET A 18 6.17 12.13 4.71
N GLU A 19 7.15 12.42 5.58
CA GLU A 19 7.41 13.81 6.00
C GLU A 19 7.85 14.68 4.82
N ILE A 20 8.69 14.14 3.94
CA ILE A 20 9.14 14.84 2.73
C ILE A 20 7.94 15.08 1.80
N ALA A 21 7.12 14.07 1.57
CA ALA A 21 5.93 14.16 0.73
C ALA A 21 4.94 15.21 1.28
N TYR A 22 4.69 15.21 2.60
CA TYR A 22 3.82 16.20 3.23
C TYR A 22 4.34 17.62 3.01
N LEU A 23 5.62 17.86 3.32
CA LEU A 23 6.23 19.20 3.24
C LEU A 23 6.45 19.69 1.81
N SER A 24 6.37 18.80 0.83
CA SER A 24 6.34 19.19 -0.58
C SER A 24 4.98 19.76 -1.00
N ALA A 25 3.91 19.47 -0.26
CA ALA A 25 2.54 19.86 -0.57
C ALA A 25 1.96 20.91 0.38
N PHE A 26 2.34 20.88 1.67
CA PHE A 26 1.75 21.70 2.74
C PHE A 26 2.82 22.24 3.69
N ALA A 27 2.62 23.45 4.21
CA ALA A 27 3.31 23.85 5.44
C ALA A 27 2.67 23.15 6.66
N PRO A 28 3.38 23.04 7.79
CA PRO A 28 2.81 22.48 9.02
C PRO A 28 1.51 23.20 9.43
N GLY A 29 0.45 22.43 9.65
CA GLY A 29 -0.89 22.91 10.01
C GLY A 29 -1.86 23.16 8.86
N GLU A 30 -1.40 23.11 7.60
CA GLU A 30 -2.22 23.60 6.46
C GLU A 30 -3.10 22.53 5.79
N GLY A 31 -2.82 21.25 5.98
CA GLY A 31 -3.60 20.20 5.31
C GLY A 31 -3.25 18.78 5.76
N TYR A 32 -4.03 17.81 5.28
CA TYR A 32 -3.78 16.38 5.49
C TYR A 32 -3.32 15.76 4.18
N LEU A 33 -2.21 15.02 4.23
CA LEU A 33 -1.76 14.21 3.11
C LEU A 33 -2.39 12.82 3.21
N VAL A 34 -3.00 12.33 2.14
CA VAL A 34 -3.41 10.94 2.00
C VAL A 34 -2.63 10.33 0.83
N TYR A 35 -1.89 9.28 1.12
CA TYR A 35 -1.08 8.55 0.14
C TYR A 35 -1.62 7.12 0.01
N ALA A 36 -1.86 6.69 -1.22
CA ALA A 36 -2.27 5.33 -1.57
C ALA A 36 -1.45 4.84 -2.76
N GLY A 37 -0.48 3.97 -2.48
CA GLY A 37 0.33 3.23 -3.45
C GLY A 37 0.20 1.74 -3.17
N THR A 38 1.31 1.00 -3.11
CA THR A 38 1.31 -0.40 -2.65
C THR A 38 0.69 -0.53 -1.25
N GLY A 39 1.07 0.38 -0.35
CA GLY A 39 0.43 0.58 0.95
C GLY A 39 -0.33 1.91 1.03
N ALA A 40 -0.90 2.23 2.18
CA ALA A 40 -1.67 3.47 2.36
C ALA A 40 -1.46 4.10 3.75
N ILE A 41 -1.41 5.43 3.76
CA ILE A 41 -1.19 6.23 4.97
C ILE A 41 -1.83 7.61 4.83
N ALA A 42 -2.40 8.11 5.91
CA ALA A 42 -2.70 9.53 6.07
C ALA A 42 -1.71 10.18 7.05
N ALA A 43 -1.26 11.38 6.72
CA ALA A 43 -0.26 12.12 7.48
C ALA A 43 -0.69 13.57 7.69
N PHE A 44 -0.35 14.09 8.86
CA PHE A 44 -0.51 15.49 9.24
C PHE A 44 0.72 15.95 10.00
N ILE A 45 1.23 17.15 9.72
CA ILE A 45 2.23 17.80 10.56
C ILE A 45 1.55 19.00 11.19
N ASP A 46 1.46 19.04 12.52
CA ASP A 46 0.85 20.16 13.22
C ASP A 46 1.75 21.41 13.24
N HIS A 47 1.22 22.54 13.72
CA HIS A 47 1.94 23.82 13.78
C HIS A 47 3.23 23.77 14.62
N ASP A 48 3.34 22.82 15.55
CA ASP A 48 4.53 22.59 16.38
C ASP A 48 5.56 21.67 15.69
N GLY A 49 5.22 21.15 14.50
CA GLY A 49 6.07 20.29 13.70
C GLY A 49 5.97 18.80 14.06
N HIS A 50 4.99 18.38 14.86
CA HIS A 50 4.82 16.97 15.19
C HIS A 50 4.11 16.21 14.07
N PHE A 51 4.72 15.11 13.66
CA PHE A 51 4.15 14.20 12.67
C PHE A 51 3.11 13.28 13.29
N GLN A 52 1.89 13.34 12.77
CA GLN A 52 0.76 12.50 13.14
C GLN A 52 0.38 11.61 11.94
N ARG A 53 0.00 10.35 12.21
CA ARG A 53 -0.38 9.41 11.15
C ARG A 53 -1.61 8.59 11.51
N ALA A 54 -2.33 8.18 10.46
CA ALA A 54 -3.29 7.09 10.49
C ALA A 54 -2.95 6.08 9.38
N GLY A 55 -2.97 4.78 9.69
CA GLY A 55 -2.52 3.74 8.76
C GLY A 55 -0.98 3.64 8.65
N GLY A 56 -0.50 3.15 7.51
CA GLY A 56 0.94 2.97 7.23
C GLY A 56 1.63 1.97 8.17
N ARG A 57 0.89 0.96 8.65
CA ARG A 57 1.42 -0.11 9.53
C ARG A 57 1.85 -1.35 8.75
N GLY A 58 1.85 -1.26 7.42
CA GLY A 58 2.17 -2.37 6.55
C GLY A 58 0.97 -3.30 6.31
N PRO A 59 1.06 -4.18 5.32
CA PRO A 59 -0.08 -4.93 4.78
C PRO A 59 -0.69 -5.96 5.76
N ILE A 60 0.03 -6.33 6.83
CA ILE A 60 -0.45 -7.27 7.84
C ILE A 60 -1.34 -6.57 8.86
N LEU A 61 -1.00 -5.34 9.25
CA LEU A 61 -1.63 -4.61 10.35
C LEU A 61 -2.44 -3.39 9.88
N GLY A 62 -2.41 -3.05 8.59
CA GLY A 62 -3.13 -1.93 8.01
C GLY A 62 -2.93 -1.84 6.50
N ASP A 63 -2.66 -0.61 6.02
CA ASP A 63 -2.61 -0.23 4.60
C ASP A 63 -3.96 -0.36 3.88
N GLU A 64 -5.05 -0.17 4.63
CA GLU A 64 -6.39 -0.11 4.08
C GLU A 64 -6.50 0.96 2.98
N GLY A 65 -7.03 0.56 1.83
CA GLY A 65 -7.10 1.41 0.64
C GLY A 65 -5.82 1.43 -0.21
N GLY A 66 -4.74 0.78 0.22
CA GLY A 66 -3.56 0.53 -0.62
C GLY A 66 -3.80 -0.57 -1.64
N GLY A 67 -2.96 -0.63 -2.68
CA GLY A 67 -3.07 -1.60 -3.78
C GLY A 67 -3.03 -3.05 -3.28
N TYR A 68 -2.13 -3.37 -2.33
CA TYR A 68 -2.06 -4.70 -1.74
C TYR A 68 -3.36 -5.07 -1.02
N TRP A 69 -3.93 -4.13 -0.25
CA TRP A 69 -5.19 -4.35 0.46
C TRP A 69 -6.33 -4.60 -0.54
N ILE A 70 -6.46 -3.76 -1.56
CA ILE A 70 -7.50 -3.90 -2.60
C ILE A 70 -7.39 -5.25 -3.31
N ALA A 71 -6.18 -5.64 -3.73
CA ALA A 71 -5.96 -6.92 -4.41
C ALA A 71 -6.29 -8.12 -3.50
N ARG A 72 -5.90 -8.06 -2.22
CA ARG A 72 -6.21 -9.10 -1.24
C ARG A 72 -7.71 -9.23 -1.00
N GLU A 73 -8.42 -8.12 -0.80
CA GLU A 73 -9.88 -8.14 -0.59
C GLU A 73 -10.62 -8.68 -1.83
N ALA A 74 -10.18 -8.28 -3.02
CA ALA A 74 -10.74 -8.81 -4.28
C ALA A 74 -10.55 -10.33 -4.40
N LEU A 75 -9.35 -10.85 -4.11
CA LEU A 75 -9.08 -12.28 -4.13
C LEU A 75 -9.88 -13.04 -3.07
N ALA A 76 -9.98 -12.51 -1.85
CA ALA A 76 -10.79 -13.10 -0.79
C ALA A 76 -12.27 -13.18 -1.18
N ALA A 77 -12.80 -12.12 -1.81
CA ALA A 77 -14.17 -12.10 -2.30
C ALA A 77 -14.40 -13.12 -3.42
N ILE A 78 -13.46 -13.25 -4.38
CA ILE A 78 -13.55 -14.22 -5.47
C ILE A 78 -13.57 -15.66 -4.93
N TRP A 79 -12.65 -16.01 -4.03
CA TRP A 79 -12.59 -17.36 -3.47
C TRP A 79 -13.81 -17.69 -2.63
N ARG A 80 -14.31 -16.71 -1.85
CA ARG A 80 -15.58 -16.87 -1.13
C ARG A 80 -16.75 -17.10 -2.08
N GLN A 81 -16.82 -16.37 -3.19
CA GLN A 81 -17.87 -16.55 -4.19
C GLN A 81 -17.81 -17.95 -4.82
N GLU A 82 -16.61 -18.46 -5.10
CA GLU A 82 -16.40 -19.82 -5.60
C GLU A 82 -16.85 -20.88 -4.58
N ASP A 83 -16.55 -20.68 -3.30
CA ASP A 83 -17.01 -21.57 -2.22
C ASP A 83 -18.54 -21.59 -2.08
N GLU A 84 -19.18 -20.41 -2.18
CA GLU A 84 -20.63 -20.26 -2.07
C GLU A 84 -21.37 -20.78 -3.32
N GLN A 85 -20.78 -20.59 -4.51
CA GLN A 85 -21.34 -20.95 -5.81
C GLN A 85 -20.23 -21.44 -6.76
N PRO A 86 -19.91 -22.74 -6.74
CA PRO A 86 -18.85 -23.31 -7.58
C PRO A 86 -19.06 -23.02 -9.07
N GLY A 87 -17.99 -22.57 -9.74
CA GLY A 87 -17.96 -22.18 -11.14
C GLY A 87 -18.43 -20.76 -11.43
N SER A 88 -18.98 -20.04 -10.45
CA SER A 88 -19.50 -18.69 -10.67
C SER A 88 -18.41 -17.67 -10.99
N THR A 89 -17.17 -17.91 -10.55
CA THR A 89 -16.03 -17.02 -10.84
C THR A 89 -15.61 -17.05 -12.30
N GLN A 90 -15.96 -18.11 -13.06
CA GLN A 90 -15.62 -18.22 -14.49
C GLN A 90 -16.26 -17.13 -15.35
N GLN A 91 -17.38 -16.56 -14.89
CA GLN A 91 -18.09 -15.48 -15.59
C GLN A 91 -17.76 -14.09 -15.03
N SER A 92 -16.95 -14.01 -13.96
CA SER A 92 -16.58 -12.74 -13.33
C SER A 92 -15.39 -12.09 -14.06
N PRO A 93 -15.56 -10.89 -14.66
CA PRO A 93 -14.46 -10.19 -15.32
C PRO A 93 -13.29 -9.88 -14.37
N LEU A 94 -13.60 -9.60 -13.10
CA LEU A 94 -12.59 -9.35 -12.07
C LEU A 94 -11.80 -10.62 -11.75
N ALA A 95 -12.48 -11.77 -11.61
CA ALA A 95 -11.80 -13.05 -11.37
C ALA A 95 -10.93 -13.45 -12.55
N GLN A 96 -11.44 -13.31 -13.78
CA GLN A 96 -10.66 -13.58 -14.99
C GLN A 96 -9.40 -12.72 -15.06
N ALA A 97 -9.51 -11.42 -14.79
CA ALA A 97 -8.37 -10.51 -14.80
C ALA A 97 -7.33 -10.87 -13.73
N LEU A 98 -7.77 -11.18 -12.50
CA LEU A 98 -6.85 -11.53 -11.41
C LEU A 98 -6.19 -12.89 -11.62
N PHE A 99 -6.93 -13.90 -12.08
CA PHE A 99 -6.35 -15.21 -12.39
C PHE A 99 -5.36 -15.15 -13.56
N ALA A 100 -5.63 -14.30 -14.56
CA ALA A 100 -4.68 -14.04 -15.63
C ALA A 100 -3.38 -13.39 -15.11
N ALA A 101 -3.49 -12.43 -14.17
CA ALA A 101 -2.33 -11.79 -13.55
C ALA A 101 -1.54 -12.74 -12.62
N ILE A 102 -2.23 -13.63 -11.92
CA ILE A 102 -1.64 -14.66 -11.04
C ILE A 102 -0.97 -15.79 -11.85
N GLY A 103 -1.46 -16.05 -13.06
CA GLY A 103 -0.99 -17.15 -13.91
C GLY A 103 -1.76 -18.47 -13.73
N GLY A 104 -2.93 -18.44 -13.08
CA GLY A 104 -3.79 -19.61 -12.91
C GLY A 104 -5.07 -19.31 -12.14
N SER A 105 -6.12 -20.10 -12.39
CA SER A 105 -7.44 -19.95 -11.79
C SER A 105 -7.72 -20.94 -10.65
N ASP A 106 -6.71 -21.68 -10.22
CA ASP A 106 -6.81 -22.64 -9.13
C ASP A 106 -6.21 -22.10 -7.83
N TRP A 107 -6.55 -22.78 -6.73
CA TRP A 107 -6.07 -22.39 -5.40
C TRP A 107 -4.55 -22.50 -5.28
N ALA A 108 -3.93 -23.48 -5.94
CA ALA A 108 -2.48 -23.67 -5.86
C ALA A 108 -1.73 -22.46 -6.46
N SER A 109 -2.22 -21.94 -7.58
CA SER A 109 -1.71 -20.75 -8.26
C SER A 109 -1.88 -19.50 -7.38
N THR A 110 -3.08 -19.29 -6.84
CA THR A 110 -3.31 -18.15 -5.92
C THR A 110 -2.44 -18.24 -4.67
N ARG A 111 -2.36 -19.41 -4.05
CA ARG A 111 -1.53 -19.63 -2.86
C ARG A 111 -0.05 -19.35 -3.15
N ALA A 112 0.46 -19.83 -4.27
CA ALA A 112 1.85 -19.59 -4.69
C ALA A 112 2.12 -18.09 -4.91
N PHE A 113 1.17 -17.37 -5.51
CA PHE A 113 1.30 -15.93 -5.71
C PHE A 113 1.25 -15.13 -4.40
N VAL A 114 0.25 -15.38 -3.55
CA VAL A 114 0.03 -14.61 -2.32
C VAL A 114 1.09 -14.90 -1.25
N TYR A 115 1.51 -16.16 -1.12
CA TYR A 115 2.41 -16.59 -0.03
C TYR A 115 3.82 -16.99 -0.49
N GLY A 116 4.03 -17.20 -1.79
CA GLY A 116 5.30 -17.65 -2.36
C GLY A 116 6.08 -16.58 -3.12
N ALA A 117 5.46 -15.45 -3.49
CA ALA A 117 6.16 -14.34 -4.13
C ALA A 117 6.87 -13.46 -3.09
N ASP A 118 8.06 -12.97 -3.45
CA ASP A 118 8.66 -11.85 -2.72
C ASP A 118 7.77 -10.62 -2.92
N ARG A 119 7.52 -9.88 -1.84
CA ARG A 119 6.33 -9.02 -1.63
C ARG A 119 6.05 -7.96 -2.71
N GLY A 120 7.03 -7.64 -3.56
CA GLY A 120 6.90 -6.65 -4.64
C GLY A 120 6.12 -7.11 -5.88
N ALA A 121 5.69 -8.37 -5.97
CA ALA A 121 4.91 -8.87 -7.11
C ALA A 121 3.38 -8.76 -6.93
N VAL A 122 2.91 -8.45 -5.72
CA VAL A 122 1.48 -8.46 -5.35
C VAL A 122 0.84 -7.06 -5.36
N GLY A 123 1.61 -6.00 -5.65
CA GLY A 123 1.10 -4.63 -5.65
C GLY A 123 1.85 -3.69 -6.57
#